data_AF-A0A9P4MAI3-F1
#
_entry.id   AF-A0A9P4MAI3-F1
#
_cell.length_a   1.000
_cell.length_b   1.000
_cell.length_c   1.000
_cell.angle_alpha   90.00
_cell.angle_beta   90.00
_cell.angle_gamma   90.00
#
_symmetry.space_group_name_H-M   'P 1'
#
loop_
_entity.id
_entity.type
_entity.pdbx_description
1 polymer ?
#
loop_
_entity_poly.entity_id
_entity_poly.type
_entity_poly.pdbx_seq_one_letter_code
_entity_poly.pdbx_strand_id
1 'polypeptide(L)'
;SEFPLLSAIGLYAAQTQGDGNCLFNALSDQLYGEQSQHRQIRNAVIEHMREQSSHYKAYVDVHPGGGTRRNPKRKNAGAYSAPVAFSPPTEEEIDRAFENHLKTMAQGGTYGDNMEIVAFATAFNTDVRIYQRDFAYVVEPIQGVVAEDNSGERPVLHIAYHTWEHYSTIRNLDGPHTGLPHVRVKALSPEEEKAQKEKLEQTPVVAQWMIDVVTKSLPFLADKLTIKKTLEETKGNIDLAVSKLLDAEDGGFTSSAQESSSVERGASKKEEDEDSDWRPETEPFTDDERASSAPP
;
A
#
# COMPACT_ATOMS: atom_id res chain seq x y z
N SER A 1 -17.72 -9.75 4.02
CA SER A 1 -17.26 -8.86 2.94
C SER A 1 -16.26 -7.88 3.53
N GLU A 2 -15.24 -7.47 2.78
CA GLU A 2 -14.39 -6.33 3.16
C GLU A 2 -15.16 -5.01 3.08
N PHE A 3 -16.16 -4.92 2.19
CA PHE A 3 -17.09 -3.80 2.08
C PHE A 3 -18.51 -4.29 2.43
N PRO A 4 -18.99 -4.09 3.68
CA PRO A 4 -20.37 -4.40 4.04
C PRO A 4 -21.39 -3.49 3.32
N LEU A 5 -20.98 -2.27 2.98
CA LEU A 5 -21.86 -1.27 2.35
C LEU A 5 -22.39 -1.70 0.97
N LEU A 6 -21.48 -2.09 0.06
CA LEU A 6 -21.78 -2.35 -1.36
C LEU A 6 -22.94 -3.33 -1.56
N SER A 7 -22.99 -4.40 -0.77
CA SER A 7 -23.95 -5.49 -0.98
C SER A 7 -25.43 -5.11 -0.80
N ALA A 8 -25.75 -4.10 0.02
CA ALA A 8 -27.13 -3.66 0.20
C ALA A 8 -27.60 -2.70 -0.90
N ILE A 9 -26.67 -1.91 -1.44
CA ILE A 9 -26.90 -0.95 -2.54
C ILE A 9 -26.78 -1.61 -3.92
N GLY A 10 -26.76 -2.95 -4.00
CA GLY A 10 -26.76 -3.71 -5.25
C GLY A 10 -25.39 -3.86 -5.92
N LEU A 11 -24.28 -3.62 -5.21
CA LEU A 11 -22.93 -3.52 -5.78
C LEU A 11 -21.93 -4.52 -5.18
N TYR A 12 -20.81 -4.72 -5.88
CA TYR A 12 -19.62 -5.39 -5.37
C TYR A 12 -18.33 -4.74 -5.90
N ALA A 13 -17.23 -4.93 -5.17
CA ALA A 13 -15.88 -4.61 -5.65
C ALA A 13 -15.37 -5.79 -6.47
N ALA A 14 -15.07 -5.56 -7.75
CA ALA A 14 -14.55 -6.57 -8.67
C ALA A 14 -13.01 -6.49 -8.75
N GLN A 15 -12.40 -7.66 -8.91
CA GLN A 15 -10.95 -7.81 -8.78
C GLN A 15 -10.19 -7.08 -9.90
N THR A 16 -9.25 -6.22 -9.50
CA THR A 16 -8.41 -5.43 -10.40
C THR A 16 -7.00 -6.05 -10.48
N GLN A 17 -6.31 -5.88 -11.60
CA GLN A 17 -4.96 -6.44 -11.76
C GLN A 17 -3.99 -5.87 -10.70
N GLY A 18 -3.28 -6.78 -10.01
CA GLY A 18 -2.34 -6.48 -8.93
C GLY A 18 -0.92 -6.19 -9.43
N ASP A 19 -0.79 -5.31 -10.41
CA ASP A 19 0.45 -4.96 -11.11
C ASP A 19 1.01 -3.57 -10.70
N GLY A 20 0.50 -3.00 -9.61
CA GLY A 20 0.79 -1.63 -9.17
C GLY A 20 0.11 -0.52 -9.99
N ASN A 21 -0.68 -0.85 -11.04
CA ASN A 21 -1.47 0.12 -11.79
C ASN A 21 -2.94 0.16 -11.33
N CYS A 22 -3.29 -0.46 -10.19
CA CYS A 22 -4.66 -0.75 -9.76
C CYS A 22 -5.64 0.45 -9.84
N LEU A 23 -5.23 1.65 -9.44
CA LEU A 23 -6.07 2.85 -9.60
C LEU A 23 -6.46 3.08 -11.06
N PHE A 24 -5.47 3.20 -11.95
CA PHE A 24 -5.69 3.44 -13.37
C PHE A 24 -6.36 2.26 -14.09
N ASN A 25 -6.13 1.03 -13.62
CA ASN A 25 -6.84 -0.16 -14.09
C ASN A 25 -8.33 -0.09 -13.74
N ALA A 26 -8.68 0.29 -12.49
CA ALA A 26 -10.06 0.43 -12.04
C ALA A 26 -10.79 1.59 -12.73
N LEU A 27 -10.12 2.73 -12.91
CA LEU A 27 -10.65 3.88 -13.67
C LEU A 27 -10.85 3.54 -15.16
N SER A 28 -9.95 2.75 -15.76
CA SER A 28 -10.12 2.20 -17.11
C SER A 28 -11.35 1.29 -17.22
N ASP A 29 -11.58 0.41 -16.24
CA ASP A 29 -12.76 -0.47 -16.21
C ASP A 29 -14.06 0.35 -16.07
N GLN A 30 -14.06 1.43 -15.30
CA GLN A 30 -15.20 2.33 -15.16
C GLN A 30 -15.49 3.15 -16.44
N LEU A 31 -14.47 3.70 -17.10
CA LEU A 31 -14.64 4.49 -18.34
C LEU A 31 -14.95 3.63 -19.57
N TYR A 32 -14.26 2.48 -19.72
CA TYR A 32 -14.21 1.74 -20.99
C TYR A 32 -14.73 0.30 -20.88
N GLY A 33 -14.98 -0.20 -19.67
CA GLY A 33 -15.43 -1.58 -19.44
C GLY A 33 -14.33 -2.63 -19.46
N GLU A 34 -13.07 -2.21 -19.56
CA GLU A 34 -11.87 -3.04 -19.50
C GLU A 34 -10.67 -2.29 -18.91
N GLN A 35 -9.69 -3.00 -18.34
CA GLN A 35 -8.56 -2.42 -17.61
C GLN A 35 -7.40 -1.95 -18.54
N SER A 36 -7.56 -2.03 -19.87
CA SER A 36 -6.45 -1.92 -20.85
C SER A 36 -5.89 -0.51 -21.06
N GLN A 37 -6.67 0.54 -20.79
CA GLN A 37 -6.31 1.94 -21.08
C GLN A 37 -5.56 2.61 -19.92
N HIS A 38 -5.20 1.86 -18.88
CA HIS A 38 -4.54 2.33 -17.66
C HIS A 38 -3.34 3.27 -17.90
N ARG A 39 -2.52 3.01 -18.93
CA ARG A 39 -1.34 3.81 -19.27
C ARG A 39 -1.71 5.12 -19.96
N GLN A 40 -2.74 5.11 -20.80
CA GLN A 40 -3.29 6.27 -21.47
C GLN A 40 -3.89 7.23 -20.44
N ILE A 41 -4.65 6.70 -19.47
CA ILE A 41 -5.19 7.47 -18.33
C ILE A 41 -4.06 8.04 -17.47
N ARG A 42 -3.09 7.21 -17.04
CA ARG A 42 -1.92 7.65 -16.26
C ARG A 42 -1.19 8.81 -16.93
N ASN A 43 -0.97 8.75 -18.24
CA ASN A 43 -0.32 9.82 -19.01
C ASN A 43 -1.17 11.10 -19.04
N ALA A 44 -2.49 11.00 -19.29
CA ALA A 44 -3.38 12.17 -19.30
C ALA A 44 -3.46 12.87 -17.94
N VAL A 45 -3.47 12.09 -16.85
CA VAL A 45 -3.43 12.59 -15.47
C VAL A 45 -2.13 13.35 -15.19
N ILE A 46 -0.98 12.79 -15.57
CA ILE A 46 0.33 13.43 -15.39
C ILE A 46 0.45 14.74 -16.18
N GLU A 47 -0.05 14.78 -17.42
CA GLU A 47 0.00 16.01 -18.23
C GLU A 47 -0.95 17.08 -17.68
N HIS A 48 -2.17 16.70 -17.27
CA HIS A 48 -3.08 17.63 -16.59
C HIS A 48 -2.47 18.20 -15.29
N MET A 49 -1.78 17.37 -14.51
CA MET A 49 -1.05 17.83 -13.32
C MET A 49 0.06 18.82 -13.68
N ARG A 50 0.77 18.60 -14.80
CA ARG A 50 1.81 19.49 -15.31
C ARG A 50 1.24 20.84 -15.76
N GLU A 51 0.15 20.82 -16.54
CA GLU A 51 -0.58 22.03 -16.97
C GLU A 51 -1.08 22.86 -15.78
N GLN A 52 -1.68 22.21 -14.79
CA GLN A 52 -2.25 22.85 -13.60
C GLN A 52 -1.29 22.82 -12.39
N SER A 53 0.03 22.78 -12.64
CA SER A 53 1.04 22.49 -11.62
C SER A 53 1.01 23.43 -10.41
N SER A 54 0.64 24.70 -10.58
CA SER A 54 0.45 25.66 -9.47
C SER A 54 -0.61 25.22 -8.45
N HIS A 55 -1.61 24.43 -8.85
CA HIS A 55 -2.57 23.83 -7.92
C HIS A 55 -1.96 22.60 -7.22
N TYR A 56 -1.44 21.64 -7.99
CA TYR A 56 -0.98 20.36 -7.43
C TYR A 56 0.28 20.47 -6.56
N LYS A 57 1.17 21.44 -6.84
CA LYS A 57 2.34 21.75 -5.99
C LYS A 57 1.98 22.00 -4.51
N ALA A 58 0.78 22.51 -4.22
CA ALA A 58 0.33 22.76 -2.85
C ALA A 58 0.02 21.48 -2.04
N TYR A 59 -0.07 20.32 -2.70
CA TYR A 59 -0.42 19.02 -2.09
C TYR A 59 0.76 18.03 -2.06
N VAL A 60 1.95 18.44 -2.52
CA VAL A 60 3.16 17.59 -2.53
C VAL A 60 3.80 17.60 -1.14
N ASP A 61 4.15 16.42 -0.62
CA ASP A 61 4.99 16.32 0.58
C ASP A 61 6.45 16.71 0.24
N VAL A 62 6.90 17.84 0.79
CA VAL A 62 8.26 18.35 0.64
C VAL A 62 9.05 18.09 1.92
N HIS A 63 9.73 16.95 1.97
CA HIS A 63 10.65 16.63 3.06
C HIS A 63 11.89 17.56 3.04
N PRO A 64 12.13 18.39 4.08
CA PRO A 64 13.32 19.24 4.16
C PRO A 64 14.61 18.40 4.15
N GLY A 65 15.57 18.80 3.31
CA GLY A 65 16.79 18.01 3.08
C GLY A 65 16.68 16.95 1.98
N GLY A 66 15.54 16.86 1.27
CA GLY A 66 15.49 16.31 -0.08
C GLY A 66 15.56 14.78 -0.23
N GLY A 67 14.98 14.02 0.70
CA GLY A 67 14.86 12.58 0.51
C GLY A 67 13.88 11.87 1.45
N THR A 68 12.99 11.05 0.86
CA THR A 68 12.23 10.02 1.58
C THR A 68 13.21 9.11 2.32
N ARG A 69 13.15 9.10 3.67
CA ARG A 69 14.10 8.37 4.49
C ARG A 69 13.89 6.85 4.38
N ARG A 70 14.48 6.23 3.36
CA ARG A 70 14.69 4.77 3.32
C ARG A 70 15.37 4.36 4.62
N ASN A 71 14.80 3.38 5.32
CA ASN A 71 15.20 2.96 6.66
C ASN A 71 16.74 2.86 6.81
N PRO A 72 17.37 3.67 7.67
CA PRO A 72 18.83 3.71 7.77
C PRO A 72 19.43 2.35 8.14
N LYS A 73 20.17 1.73 7.21
CA LYS A 73 20.97 0.53 7.51
C LYS A 73 21.94 0.86 8.65
N ARG A 74 21.73 0.23 9.82
CA ARG A 74 22.36 0.55 11.11
C ARG A 74 23.87 0.86 11.00
N LYS A 75 24.25 2.12 11.18
CA LYS A 75 25.56 2.59 11.70
C LYS A 75 25.46 4.07 12.11
N ASN A 76 26.24 4.44 13.13
CA ASN A 76 26.37 5.79 13.71
C ASN A 76 25.11 6.37 14.38
N ALA A 77 24.64 5.72 15.44
CA ALA A 77 23.73 6.31 16.43
C ALA A 77 24.47 7.37 17.30
N GLY A 78 24.86 8.50 16.69
CA GLY A 78 25.64 9.55 17.33
C GLY A 78 25.48 10.96 16.74
N ALA A 79 24.57 11.13 15.77
CA ALA A 79 24.18 12.46 15.30
C ALA A 79 23.14 13.04 16.27
N TYR A 80 23.52 14.06 17.04
CA TYR A 80 22.64 14.74 17.99
C TYR A 80 21.41 15.33 17.28
N SER A 81 20.22 15.13 17.87
CA SER A 81 19.00 15.82 17.45
C SER A 81 19.10 17.31 17.75
N ALA A 82 19.64 18.08 16.81
CA ALA A 82 19.43 19.52 16.79
C ALA A 82 17.90 19.79 16.70
N PRO A 83 17.37 20.81 17.39
CA PRO A 83 15.97 21.19 17.24
C PRO A 83 15.74 21.63 15.80
N VAL A 84 14.98 20.84 15.05
CA VAL A 84 14.62 21.16 13.67
C VAL A 84 13.66 22.34 13.69
N ALA A 85 14.19 23.55 13.51
CA ALA A 85 13.38 24.73 13.27
C ALA A 85 12.59 24.50 11.97
N PHE A 86 11.27 24.34 12.09
CA PHE A 86 10.39 24.12 10.95
C PHE A 86 10.35 25.38 10.09
N SER A 87 11.24 25.44 9.11
CA SER A 87 11.20 26.41 8.03
C SER A 87 10.26 25.86 6.95
N PRO A 88 9.35 26.67 6.38
CA PRO A 88 8.58 26.23 5.21
C PRO A 88 9.55 25.94 4.05
N PRO A 89 9.24 24.96 3.18
CA PRO A 89 10.06 24.64 2.01
C PRO A 89 10.11 25.83 1.03
N THR A 90 11.21 25.97 0.30
CA THR A 90 11.30 26.99 -0.76
C THR A 90 10.55 26.54 -2.03
N GLU A 91 10.25 27.48 -2.92
CA GLU A 91 9.60 27.20 -4.20
C GLU A 91 10.41 26.18 -5.03
N GLU A 92 11.74 26.28 -5.03
CA GLU A 92 12.64 25.34 -5.70
C GLU A 92 12.72 23.95 -5.02
N GLU A 93 12.26 23.83 -3.77
CA GLU A 93 12.07 22.53 -3.11
C GLU A 93 10.72 21.90 -3.45
N ILE A 94 9.65 22.71 -3.50
CA ILE A 94 8.31 22.30 -3.94
C ILE A 94 8.36 21.83 -5.40
N ASP A 95 8.94 22.63 -6.30
CA ASP A 95 9.10 22.30 -7.71
C ASP A 95 9.90 21.02 -7.94
N ARG A 96 10.99 20.86 -7.19
CA ARG A 96 11.84 19.66 -7.24
C ARG A 96 11.11 18.43 -6.69
N ALA A 97 10.28 18.57 -5.66
CA ALA A 97 9.46 17.48 -5.16
C ALA A 97 8.37 17.10 -6.17
N PHE A 98 7.69 18.09 -6.76
CA PHE A 98 6.63 17.90 -7.75
C PHE A 98 7.11 17.21 -9.03
N GLU A 99 8.23 17.65 -9.63
CA GLU A 99 8.78 16.98 -10.81
C GLU A 99 9.30 15.56 -10.51
N ASN A 100 9.82 15.32 -9.30
CA ASN A 100 10.14 13.96 -8.86
C ASN A 100 8.88 13.10 -8.65
N HIS A 101 7.77 13.68 -8.19
CA HIS A 101 6.48 13.00 -8.11
C HIS A 101 5.98 12.61 -9.50
N LEU A 102 5.86 13.57 -10.44
CA LEU A 102 5.43 13.28 -11.82
C LEU A 102 6.33 12.25 -12.50
N LYS A 103 7.66 12.35 -12.33
CA LYS A 103 8.64 11.38 -12.86
C LYS A 103 8.52 9.99 -12.23
N THR A 104 8.04 9.90 -10.99
CA THR A 104 7.76 8.62 -10.33
C THR A 104 6.41 8.08 -10.80
N MET A 105 5.37 8.92 -10.87
CA MET A 105 4.04 8.57 -11.36
C MET A 105 4.05 8.11 -12.83
N ALA A 106 4.98 8.59 -13.65
CA ALA A 106 5.19 8.13 -15.03
C ALA A 106 5.70 6.69 -15.14
N GLN A 107 6.16 6.07 -14.04
CA GLN A 107 6.62 4.69 -14.02
C GLN A 107 5.41 3.74 -13.83
N GLY A 108 5.29 2.75 -14.71
CA GLY A 108 4.28 1.71 -14.57
C GLY A 108 4.50 0.92 -13.28
N GLY A 109 3.42 0.67 -12.53
CA GLY A 109 3.48 0.05 -11.21
C GLY A 109 3.60 1.02 -10.03
N THR A 110 3.78 2.34 -10.28
CA THR A 110 3.68 3.35 -9.21
C THR A 110 2.23 3.58 -8.82
N TYR A 111 1.93 3.39 -7.54
CA TYR A 111 0.63 3.66 -6.92
C TYR A 111 0.28 5.14 -7.04
N GLY A 112 -0.98 5.44 -7.35
CA GLY A 112 -1.57 6.78 -7.29
C GLY A 112 -2.61 6.87 -6.18
N ASP A 113 -2.82 8.07 -5.66
CA ASP A 113 -3.71 8.35 -4.53
C ASP A 113 -4.67 9.53 -4.83
N ASN A 114 -5.24 10.17 -3.80
CA ASN A 114 -6.24 11.24 -3.92
C ASN A 114 -5.81 12.38 -4.86
N MET A 115 -4.51 12.69 -4.97
CA MET A 115 -4.03 13.72 -5.90
C MET A 115 -4.21 13.29 -7.36
N GLU A 116 -3.86 12.05 -7.72
CA GLU A 116 -4.13 11.49 -9.05
C GLU A 116 -5.62 11.33 -9.32
N ILE A 117 -6.44 11.08 -8.29
CA ILE A 117 -7.90 10.99 -8.44
C ILE A 117 -8.52 12.38 -8.70
N VAL A 118 -8.09 13.43 -8.01
CA VAL A 118 -8.53 14.82 -8.27
C VAL A 118 -8.10 15.26 -9.67
N ALA A 119 -6.86 14.94 -10.07
CA ALA A 119 -6.36 15.21 -11.41
C ALA A 119 -7.10 14.43 -12.50
N PHE A 120 -7.43 13.16 -12.25
CA PHE A 120 -8.26 12.36 -13.14
C PHE A 120 -9.69 12.91 -13.26
N ALA A 121 -10.35 13.17 -12.12
CA ALA A 121 -11.71 13.72 -12.09
C ALA A 121 -11.80 15.00 -12.92
N THR A 122 -10.81 15.88 -12.75
CA THR A 122 -10.73 17.15 -13.50
C THR A 122 -10.38 16.93 -14.97
N ALA A 123 -9.36 16.14 -15.31
CA ALA A 123 -8.94 15.90 -16.69
C ALA A 123 -10.00 15.20 -17.56
N PHE A 124 -10.84 14.35 -16.96
CA PHE A 124 -11.89 13.60 -17.65
C PHE A 124 -13.31 14.18 -17.44
N ASN A 125 -13.45 15.27 -16.67
CA ASN A 125 -14.72 15.89 -16.26
C ASN A 125 -15.74 14.89 -15.67
N THR A 126 -15.27 14.03 -14.76
CA THR A 126 -16.04 12.95 -14.14
C THR A 126 -16.03 13.07 -12.62
N ASP A 127 -17.13 12.73 -11.96
CA ASP A 127 -17.14 12.54 -10.51
C ASP A 127 -16.64 11.14 -10.16
N VAL A 128 -15.80 10.99 -9.14
CA VAL A 128 -15.28 9.67 -8.71
C VAL A 128 -15.78 9.36 -7.31
N ARG A 129 -16.71 8.40 -7.21
CA ARG A 129 -17.23 7.88 -5.93
C ARG A 129 -16.33 6.76 -5.41
N ILE A 130 -15.66 7.03 -4.30
CA ILE A 130 -14.73 6.12 -3.63
C ILE A 130 -15.45 5.47 -2.44
N TYR A 131 -15.53 4.14 -2.46
CA TYR A 131 -16.05 3.33 -1.35
C TYR A 131 -14.90 2.81 -0.49
N GLN A 132 -14.87 3.20 0.78
CA GLN A 132 -14.10 2.49 1.79
C GLN A 132 -15.02 1.50 2.53
N ARG A 133 -14.47 0.76 3.49
CA ARG A 133 -15.18 -0.25 4.28
C ARG A 133 -16.51 0.28 4.86
N ASP A 134 -16.43 1.38 5.60
CA ASP A 134 -17.50 1.87 6.50
C ASP A 134 -18.17 3.16 5.99
N PHE A 135 -17.66 3.77 4.91
CA PHE A 135 -18.21 4.99 4.31
C PHE A 135 -17.85 5.10 2.82
N ALA A 136 -18.48 6.02 2.10
CA ALA A 136 -18.11 6.42 0.75
C ALA A 136 -18.09 7.94 0.62
N TYR A 137 -17.22 8.46 -0.23
CA TYR A 137 -17.10 9.89 -0.56
C TYR A 137 -17.01 10.10 -2.07
N VAL A 138 -17.12 11.34 -2.52
CA VAL A 138 -16.99 11.71 -3.94
C VAL A 138 -15.85 12.70 -4.08
N VAL A 139 -15.01 12.51 -5.09
CA VAL A 139 -14.06 13.49 -5.60
C VAL A 139 -14.66 14.11 -6.86
N GLU A 140 -14.76 15.43 -6.90
CA GLU A 140 -15.31 16.19 -8.02
C GLU A 140 -14.19 16.88 -8.82
N PRO A 141 -14.43 17.22 -10.11
CA PRO A 141 -13.56 18.12 -10.89
C PRO A 141 -13.28 19.45 -10.19
N ILE A 142 -12.06 19.98 -10.32
CA ILE A 142 -11.71 21.33 -9.84
C ILE A 142 -12.50 22.38 -10.64
N GLN A 143 -13.31 23.16 -9.92
CA GLN A 143 -14.10 24.25 -10.50
C GLN A 143 -13.22 25.30 -11.20
N GLY A 144 -13.64 25.75 -12.38
CA GLY A 144 -12.94 26.76 -13.17
C GLY A 144 -11.72 26.26 -13.96
N VAL A 145 -11.30 25.00 -13.80
CA VAL A 145 -10.25 24.38 -14.63
C VAL A 145 -10.85 23.75 -15.89
N VAL A 146 -11.95 23.01 -15.75
CA VAL A 146 -12.80 22.57 -16.87
C VAL A 146 -13.88 23.61 -17.18
N ALA A 147 -14.21 23.76 -18.46
CA ALA A 147 -15.34 24.59 -18.89
C ALA A 147 -16.66 23.92 -18.48
N GLU A 148 -17.62 24.70 -17.97
CA GLU A 148 -18.94 24.20 -17.59
C GLU A 148 -19.79 23.86 -18.84
N ASP A 149 -19.66 22.62 -19.31
CA ASP A 149 -20.60 22.02 -20.24
C ASP A 149 -21.97 21.88 -19.56
N ASN A 150 -22.85 22.84 -19.84
CA ASN A 150 -24.21 22.92 -19.31
C ASN A 150 -25.20 21.97 -20.03
N SER A 151 -24.73 20.95 -20.77
CA SER A 151 -25.58 20.06 -21.59
C SER A 151 -25.94 18.70 -20.96
N GLY A 152 -25.39 18.32 -19.79
CA GLY A 152 -25.75 17.06 -19.13
C GLY A 152 -25.25 16.90 -17.69
N GLU A 153 -25.73 15.86 -17.00
CA GLU A 153 -25.17 15.42 -15.71
C GLU A 153 -23.77 14.81 -15.93
N ARG A 154 -22.79 15.14 -15.07
CA ARG A 154 -21.45 14.56 -15.15
C ARG A 154 -21.51 13.04 -14.91
N PRO A 155 -20.75 12.23 -15.68
CA PRO A 155 -20.67 10.80 -15.42
C PRO A 155 -20.00 10.53 -14.08
N VAL A 156 -20.59 9.65 -13.26
CA VAL A 156 -20.03 9.22 -11.98
C VAL A 156 -19.40 7.84 -12.12
N LEU A 157 -18.12 7.75 -11.79
CA LEU A 157 -17.30 6.53 -11.82
C LEU A 157 -17.16 5.99 -10.39
N HIS A 158 -17.21 4.67 -10.21
CA HIS A 158 -17.28 4.06 -8.89
C HIS A 158 -16.07 3.12 -8.65
N ILE A 159 -15.28 3.39 -7.61
CA ILE A 159 -14.12 2.58 -7.21
C ILE A 159 -14.14 2.27 -5.71
N ALA A 160 -13.59 1.13 -5.30
CA ALA A 160 -13.37 0.79 -3.90
C ALA A 160 -11.89 0.98 -3.52
N TYR A 161 -11.61 1.52 -2.34
CA TYR A 161 -10.28 1.59 -1.76
C TYR A 161 -10.15 0.62 -0.57
N HIS A 162 -9.14 -0.23 -0.63
CA HIS A 162 -8.86 -1.28 0.34
C HIS A 162 -7.85 -0.83 1.41
N THR A 163 -7.82 -1.50 2.57
CA THR A 163 -6.88 -1.15 3.66
C THR A 163 -5.41 -1.48 3.38
N TRP A 164 -5.12 -2.14 2.26
CA TRP A 164 -3.81 -2.60 1.78
C TRP A 164 -3.39 -1.88 0.48
N GLU A 165 -3.68 -0.58 0.40
CA GLU A 165 -3.26 0.36 -0.67
C GLU A 165 -3.66 -0.09 -2.09
N HIS A 166 -4.84 -0.68 -2.24
CA HIS A 166 -5.36 -1.19 -3.52
C HIS A 166 -6.68 -0.55 -3.90
N TYR A 167 -6.90 -0.40 -5.21
CA TYR A 167 -8.14 0.10 -5.81
C TYR A 167 -8.82 -0.98 -6.65
N SER A 168 -10.10 -1.25 -6.36
CA SER A 168 -10.97 -2.14 -7.14
C SER A 168 -12.03 -1.36 -7.91
N THR A 169 -12.38 -1.82 -9.11
CA THR A 169 -13.55 -1.34 -9.86
C THR A 169 -14.87 -1.78 -9.20
N ILE A 170 -15.92 -0.97 -9.22
CA ILE A 170 -17.24 -1.32 -8.69
C ILE A 170 -18.19 -1.78 -9.81
N ARG A 171 -18.89 -2.89 -9.61
CA ARG A 171 -19.87 -3.43 -10.56
C ARG A 171 -21.18 -3.82 -9.86
N ASN A 172 -22.27 -3.88 -10.63
CA ASN A 172 -23.59 -4.28 -10.14
C ASN A 172 -23.64 -5.79 -9.85
N LEU A 173 -24.28 -6.20 -8.76
CA LEU A 173 -24.51 -7.61 -8.41
C LEU A 173 -25.34 -8.35 -9.45
N ASP A 174 -26.31 -7.67 -10.08
CA ASP A 174 -27.16 -8.22 -11.15
C ASP A 174 -26.55 -8.03 -12.56
N GLY A 175 -25.32 -7.51 -12.64
CA GLY A 175 -24.58 -7.26 -13.87
C GLY A 175 -24.83 -5.89 -14.54
N PRO A 176 -24.12 -5.58 -15.65
CA PRO A 176 -23.19 -6.45 -16.36
C PRO A 176 -21.81 -6.60 -15.67
N HIS A 177 -21.33 -7.84 -15.59
CA HIS A 177 -20.02 -8.16 -15.00
C HIS A 177 -18.83 -7.94 -15.94
N THR A 178 -19.07 -7.66 -17.22
CA THR A 178 -18.08 -7.44 -18.28
C THR A 178 -18.52 -6.31 -19.21
N GLY A 179 -17.59 -5.63 -19.87
CA GLY A 179 -17.90 -4.40 -20.63
C GLY A 179 -18.30 -3.25 -19.70
N LEU A 180 -18.88 -2.18 -20.26
CA LEU A 180 -19.22 -0.95 -19.52
C LEU A 180 -20.04 -1.25 -18.24
N PRO A 181 -19.57 -0.86 -17.04
CA PRO A 181 -20.19 -1.27 -15.76
C PRO A 181 -21.64 -0.82 -15.55
N HIS A 182 -22.02 0.34 -16.10
CA HIS A 182 -23.35 0.96 -15.95
C HIS A 182 -23.84 0.90 -14.49
N VAL A 183 -23.04 1.43 -13.56
CA VAL A 183 -23.26 1.27 -12.11
C VAL A 183 -24.59 1.90 -11.69
N ARG A 184 -25.40 1.13 -10.96
CA ARG A 184 -26.72 1.56 -10.45
C ARG A 184 -26.78 1.34 -8.94
N VAL A 185 -26.55 2.41 -8.20
CA VAL A 185 -26.75 2.42 -6.74
C VAL A 185 -28.24 2.20 -6.46
N LYS A 186 -28.59 1.07 -5.84
CA LYS A 186 -29.94 0.87 -5.31
C LYS A 186 -30.15 1.84 -4.14
N ALA A 187 -31.12 2.75 -4.28
CA ALA A 187 -31.59 3.58 -3.19
C ALA A 187 -32.14 2.71 -2.04
N LEU A 188 -31.84 3.10 -0.81
CA LEU A 188 -32.29 2.43 0.40
C LEU A 188 -33.43 3.23 1.03
N SER A 189 -34.37 2.54 1.65
CA SER A 189 -35.30 3.17 2.59
C SER A 189 -34.59 3.56 3.89
N PRO A 190 -35.07 4.55 4.66
CA PRO A 190 -34.48 4.91 5.95
C PRO A 190 -34.42 3.74 6.97
N GLU A 191 -35.30 2.75 6.82
CA GLU A 191 -35.28 1.51 7.61
C GLU A 191 -34.12 0.59 7.20
N GLU A 192 -33.87 0.43 5.89
CA GLU A 192 -32.71 -0.31 5.36
C GLU A 192 -31.38 0.40 5.69
N GLU A 193 -31.31 1.73 5.57
CA GLU A 193 -30.13 2.52 5.96
C GLU A 193 -29.82 2.33 7.44
N LYS A 194 -30.83 2.42 8.31
CA LYS A 194 -30.68 2.21 9.75
C LYS A 194 -30.23 0.78 10.06
N ALA A 195 -30.91 -0.22 9.50
CA ALA A 195 -30.55 -1.63 9.70
C ALA A 195 -29.14 -1.95 9.16
N GLN A 196 -28.73 -1.30 8.08
CA GLN A 196 -27.37 -1.44 7.54
C GLN A 196 -26.33 -0.77 8.45
N LYS A 197 -26.63 0.39 9.04
CA LYS A 197 -25.75 1.03 10.03
C LYS A 197 -25.59 0.17 11.29
N GLU A 198 -26.69 -0.32 11.86
CA GLU A 198 -26.66 -1.23 13.02
C GLU A 198 -25.86 -2.51 12.71
N LYS A 199 -26.01 -3.06 11.50
CA LYS A 199 -25.24 -4.21 11.00
C LYS A 199 -23.76 -3.90 10.79
N LEU A 200 -23.41 -2.68 10.35
CA LEU A 200 -22.04 -2.23 10.16
C LEU A 200 -21.32 -2.09 11.51
N GLU A 201 -21.97 -1.45 12.49
CA GLU A 201 -21.49 -1.31 13.87
C GLU A 201 -21.28 -2.68 14.56
N GLN A 202 -22.07 -3.70 14.20
CA GLN A 202 -21.92 -5.08 14.66
C GLN A 202 -20.91 -5.92 13.86
N THR A 203 -20.44 -5.47 12.70
CA THR A 203 -19.56 -6.26 11.83
C THR A 203 -18.10 -6.13 12.30
N PRO A 204 -17.45 -7.22 12.78
CA PRO A 204 -16.10 -7.14 13.34
C PRO A 204 -15.10 -6.49 12.38
N VAL A 205 -14.28 -5.56 12.88
CA VAL A 205 -13.23 -4.90 12.11
C VAL A 205 -12.26 -5.95 11.57
N VAL A 206 -11.80 -6.84 12.46
CA VAL A 206 -10.85 -7.90 12.13
C VAL A 206 -11.56 -9.14 11.60
N ALA A 207 -11.24 -9.52 10.36
CA ALA A 207 -11.67 -10.75 9.73
C ALA A 207 -10.59 -11.85 9.82
N GLN A 208 -10.98 -13.12 9.73
CA GLN A 208 -10.04 -14.25 9.83
C GLN A 208 -8.89 -14.18 8.82
N TRP A 209 -9.15 -13.70 7.60
CA TRP A 209 -8.11 -13.53 6.57
C TRP A 209 -7.04 -12.52 6.96
N MET A 210 -7.39 -11.46 7.72
CA MET A 210 -6.41 -10.47 8.20
C MET A 210 -5.45 -11.12 9.22
N ILE A 211 -6.01 -11.94 10.13
CA ILE A 211 -5.23 -12.73 11.08
C ILE A 211 -4.30 -13.68 10.32
N ASP A 212 -4.82 -14.41 9.33
CA ASP A 212 -4.04 -15.38 8.57
C ASP A 212 -2.99 -14.74 7.62
N VAL A 213 -3.15 -13.47 7.24
CA VAL A 213 -2.11 -12.67 6.54
C VAL A 213 -1.04 -12.22 7.51
N VAL A 214 -1.40 -11.63 8.66
CA VAL A 214 -0.41 -11.21 9.68
C VAL A 214 0.39 -12.42 10.18
N THR A 215 -0.25 -13.57 10.45
CA THR A 215 0.44 -14.82 10.83
C THR A 215 1.47 -15.29 9.80
N LYS A 216 1.30 -14.98 8.50
CA LYS A 216 2.26 -15.34 7.44
C LYS A 216 3.32 -14.27 7.18
N SER A 217 3.07 -13.03 7.60
CA SER A 217 3.97 -11.89 7.39
C SER A 217 5.00 -11.74 8.51
N LEU A 218 4.74 -12.35 9.67
CA LEU A 218 5.68 -12.37 10.79
C LEU A 218 6.73 -13.48 10.62
N PRO A 219 8.00 -13.24 11.00
CA PRO A 219 9.06 -14.26 10.97
C PRO A 219 8.96 -15.25 12.15
N PHE A 220 8.06 -15.00 13.11
CA PHE A 220 7.84 -15.80 14.32
C PHE A 220 6.35 -16.15 14.51
N LEU A 221 6.07 -17.16 15.34
CA LEU A 221 4.71 -17.60 15.64
C LEU A 221 4.09 -16.76 16.77
N ALA A 222 3.57 -15.57 16.43
CA ALA A 222 2.69 -14.82 17.32
C ALA A 222 1.35 -15.55 17.54
N ASP A 223 0.76 -15.44 18.74
CA ASP A 223 -0.53 -16.07 19.04
C ASP A 223 -1.71 -15.32 18.38
N LYS A 224 -2.78 -16.05 18.06
CA LYS A 224 -3.92 -15.49 17.31
C LYS A 224 -4.74 -14.46 18.11
N LEU A 225 -4.70 -14.45 19.44
CA LEU A 225 -5.39 -13.45 20.26
C LEU A 225 -4.60 -12.13 20.28
N THR A 226 -3.28 -12.19 20.41
CA THR A 226 -2.41 -11.02 20.29
C THR A 226 -2.48 -10.42 18.89
N ILE A 227 -2.37 -11.24 17.82
CA ILE A 227 -2.56 -10.78 16.43
C ILE A 227 -3.92 -10.08 16.27
N LYS A 228 -5.01 -10.70 16.76
CA LYS A 228 -6.35 -10.11 16.69
C LYS A 228 -6.43 -8.78 17.45
N LYS A 229 -5.91 -8.72 18.67
CA LYS A 229 -5.90 -7.51 19.51
C LYS A 229 -5.11 -6.38 18.86
N THR A 230 -3.94 -6.65 18.30
CA THR A 230 -3.15 -5.64 17.60
C THR A 230 -3.84 -5.18 16.32
N LEU A 231 -4.51 -6.06 15.57
CA LEU A 231 -5.36 -5.67 14.43
C LEU A 231 -6.59 -4.83 14.87
N GLU A 232 -7.18 -5.09 16.04
CA GLU A 232 -8.25 -4.24 16.60
C GLU A 232 -7.71 -2.85 16.98
N GLU A 233 -6.53 -2.78 17.62
CA GLU A 233 -5.83 -1.53 17.95
C GLU A 233 -5.34 -0.72 16.73
N THR A 234 -5.12 -1.37 15.58
CA THR A 234 -4.74 -0.73 14.31
C THR A 234 -5.91 -0.57 13.33
N LYS A 235 -7.15 -0.82 13.79
CA LYS A 235 -8.38 -0.72 12.98
C LYS A 235 -8.36 -1.57 11.69
N GLY A 236 -7.66 -2.71 11.73
CA GLY A 236 -7.51 -3.62 10.59
C GLY A 236 -6.43 -3.22 9.57
N ASN A 237 -5.61 -2.22 9.86
CA ASN A 237 -4.40 -1.97 9.07
C ASN A 237 -3.35 -3.06 9.37
N ILE A 238 -2.98 -3.81 8.32
CA ILE A 238 -2.14 -5.01 8.41
C ILE A 238 -0.68 -4.65 8.65
N ASP A 239 -0.14 -3.69 7.90
CA ASP A 239 1.28 -3.32 7.95
C ASP A 239 1.67 -2.65 9.27
N LEU A 240 0.77 -1.82 9.84
CA LEU A 240 0.92 -1.27 11.17
C LEU A 240 0.78 -2.35 12.26
N ALA A 241 -0.03 -3.39 12.04
CA ALA A 241 -0.13 -4.52 12.97
C ALA A 241 1.14 -5.39 12.94
N VAL A 242 1.66 -5.71 11.75
CA VAL A 242 2.93 -6.43 11.58
C VAL A 242 4.08 -5.63 12.20
N SER A 243 4.18 -4.33 11.89
CA SER A 243 5.24 -3.46 12.44
C SER A 243 5.23 -3.43 13.97
N LYS A 244 4.05 -3.19 14.60
CA LYS A 244 3.90 -3.22 16.06
C LYS A 244 4.30 -4.57 16.69
N LEU A 245 4.04 -5.69 16.01
CA LEU A 245 4.36 -7.02 16.52
C LEU A 245 5.85 -7.33 16.41
N LEU A 246 6.53 -6.85 15.36
CA LEU A 246 7.99 -6.90 15.23
C LEU A 246 8.68 -6.04 16.31
N ASP A 247 8.25 -4.79 16.48
CA ASP A 247 8.78 -3.87 17.49
C ASP A 247 8.64 -4.43 18.93
N ALA A 248 7.56 -5.19 19.19
CA ALA A 248 7.30 -5.83 20.47
C ALA A 248 8.19 -7.06 20.74
N GLU A 249 8.67 -7.75 19.71
CA GLU A 249 9.64 -8.84 19.84
C GLU A 249 11.04 -8.30 20.12
N ASP A 250 11.51 -7.32 19.34
CA ASP A 250 12.85 -6.70 19.47
C ASP A 250 13.03 -6.06 20.86
N GLY A 251 11.95 -5.50 21.44
CA GLY A 251 11.93 -4.95 22.80
C GLY A 251 12.01 -5.99 23.93
N GLY A 252 11.79 -7.29 23.65
CA GLY A 252 11.78 -8.36 24.64
C GLY A 252 13.16 -8.80 25.15
N PHE A 253 14.24 -8.51 24.40
CA PHE A 253 15.57 -9.08 24.65
C PHE A 253 16.52 -8.22 25.50
N THR A 254 16.12 -7.03 25.96
CA THR A 254 16.99 -6.12 26.74
C THR A 254 16.70 -6.10 28.24
N SER A 255 16.38 -7.24 28.86
CA SER A 255 16.35 -7.37 30.33
C SER A 255 16.56 -8.81 30.83
N SER A 256 17.82 -9.22 30.95
CA SER A 256 18.23 -10.30 31.86
C SER A 256 19.20 -9.71 32.87
N ALA A 257 18.85 -9.75 34.16
CA ALA A 257 19.60 -9.07 35.20
C ALA A 257 21.03 -9.62 35.37
N GLN A 258 21.95 -8.75 35.79
CA GLN A 258 23.33 -9.09 36.12
C GLN A 258 23.42 -9.80 37.49
N GLU A 259 22.84 -11.00 37.59
CA GLU A 259 22.93 -11.83 38.80
C GLU A 259 24.38 -12.28 39.04
N SER A 260 25.04 -11.57 39.95
CA SER A 260 26.43 -11.84 40.32
C SER A 260 26.49 -12.96 41.37
N SER A 261 26.57 -14.22 40.93
CA SER A 261 26.87 -15.35 41.81
C SER A 261 28.39 -15.51 41.94
N SER A 262 28.91 -15.32 43.17
CA SER A 262 30.34 -15.40 43.46
C SER A 262 30.71 -16.78 43.99
N VAL A 263 31.62 -17.48 43.30
CA VAL A 263 32.30 -18.69 43.80
C VAL A 263 33.79 -18.59 43.48
N GLU A 264 34.64 -19.03 44.41
CA GLU A 264 36.07 -18.70 44.44
C GLU A 264 36.99 -19.66 43.65
N ARG A 265 38.29 -19.32 43.64
CA ARG A 265 39.34 -19.96 42.84
C ARG A 265 39.67 -21.40 43.26
N GLY A 266 39.77 -22.29 42.28
CA GLY A 266 40.69 -23.44 42.29
C GLY A 266 41.88 -23.17 41.34
N ALA A 267 43.08 -23.66 41.64
CA ALA A 267 44.31 -23.22 40.98
C ALA A 267 44.95 -24.23 40.01
N SER A 268 45.34 -23.72 38.83
CA SER A 268 46.51 -24.07 38.01
C SER A 268 46.88 -25.54 37.76
N LYS A 269 46.97 -25.88 36.45
CA LYS A 269 48.15 -26.57 35.91
C LYS A 269 48.45 -26.11 34.48
N LYS A 270 49.71 -26.19 34.07
CA LYS A 270 50.22 -26.03 32.70
C LYS A 270 50.66 -27.41 32.19
N GLU A 271 50.52 -27.62 30.89
CA GLU A 271 51.20 -28.57 29.97
C GLU A 271 50.49 -28.25 28.62
N GLU A 272 51.01 -27.45 27.67
CA GLU A 272 52.23 -27.53 26.85
C GLU A 272 52.26 -28.74 25.89
N ASP A 273 52.31 -28.39 24.60
CA ASP A 273 52.67 -29.12 23.36
C ASP A 273 51.99 -30.46 22.96
N GLU A 274 51.46 -30.51 21.73
CA GLU A 274 52.09 -31.26 20.61
C GLU A 274 51.39 -30.98 19.25
N ASP A 275 52.18 -30.96 18.16
CA ASP A 275 51.74 -30.84 16.76
C ASP A 275 51.51 -32.22 16.11
N SER A 276 50.53 -32.35 15.20
CA SER A 276 50.40 -33.32 14.07
C SER A 276 48.94 -33.32 13.58
N ASP A 277 48.57 -32.71 12.45
CA ASP A 277 48.91 -32.99 11.04
C ASP A 277 48.38 -34.33 10.48
N TRP A 278 47.30 -34.27 9.68
CA TRP A 278 47.02 -35.27 8.64
C TRP A 278 46.03 -34.79 7.54
N ARG A 279 46.55 -34.29 6.40
CA ARG A 279 45.95 -34.32 5.04
C ARG A 279 47.09 -34.27 4.01
N PRO A 280 47.09 -35.13 2.96
CA PRO A 280 46.23 -34.98 1.77
C PRO A 280 45.44 -36.29 1.50
N GLU A 281 44.90 -36.72 0.34
CA GLU A 281 44.90 -36.34 -1.10
C GLU A 281 43.43 -36.31 -1.64
N THR A 282 42.98 -35.96 -2.87
CA THR A 282 43.53 -35.80 -4.25
C THR A 282 43.87 -37.11 -4.99
N GLU A 283 43.83 -37.26 -6.34
CA GLU A 283 43.30 -36.45 -7.46
C GLU A 283 42.01 -37.10 -8.07
N PRO A 284 41.81 -37.36 -9.40
CA PRO A 284 40.69 -36.70 -10.10
C PRO A 284 39.77 -37.63 -10.94
N PHE A 285 38.76 -37.05 -11.60
CA PHE A 285 38.25 -37.61 -12.87
C PHE A 285 37.65 -36.53 -13.80
N THR A 286 38.38 -36.23 -14.87
CA THR A 286 37.87 -35.69 -16.14
C THR A 286 37.70 -36.88 -17.12
N ASP A 287 37.07 -36.86 -18.28
CA ASP A 287 36.43 -35.82 -19.13
C ASP A 287 35.00 -36.34 -19.50
N ASP A 288 34.21 -35.89 -20.49
CA ASP A 288 34.38 -34.95 -21.62
C ASP A 288 33.01 -34.38 -22.03
N GLU A 289 33.00 -33.36 -22.89
CA GLU A 289 31.79 -32.79 -23.51
C GLU A 289 31.20 -33.69 -24.62
N ARG A 290 29.99 -33.35 -25.14
CA ARG A 290 29.87 -32.57 -26.41
C ARG A 290 28.52 -32.68 -27.15
N ALA A 291 27.62 -31.75 -26.80
CA ALA A 291 26.79 -30.91 -27.69
C ALA A 291 25.84 -31.49 -28.78
N SER A 292 24.77 -30.69 -29.02
CA SER A 292 24.12 -30.42 -30.33
C SER A 292 23.14 -31.45 -30.94
N SER A 293 21.83 -31.21 -30.79
CA SER A 293 21.01 -30.56 -31.86
C SER A 293 19.50 -30.55 -31.53
N ALA A 294 18.72 -29.77 -32.31
CA ALA A 294 17.25 -29.62 -32.25
C ALA A 294 16.77 -29.02 -33.60
N PRO A 295 15.45 -28.87 -33.87
CA PRO A 295 14.26 -29.58 -33.40
C PRO A 295 13.71 -30.44 -34.60
N PRO A 296 12.42 -30.52 -35.01
CA PRO A 296 11.20 -29.76 -34.68
C PRO A 296 10.40 -30.30 -33.48
#